data_AF-A0A967TDY8-F1
#
_entry.id   AF-A0A967TDY8-F1
#
_cell.length_a   1.000
_cell.length_b   1.000
_cell.length_c   1.000
_cell.angle_alpha   90.00
_cell.angle_beta   90.00
_cell.angle_gamma   90.00
#
_symmetry.space_group_name_H-M   'P 1'
#
loop_
_entity.id
_entity.type
_entity.pdbx_description
1 polymer ?
#
loop_
_entity_poly.entity_id
_entity_poly.type
_entity_poly.pdbx_seq_one_letter_code
_entity_poly.pdbx_strand_id
1 'polypeptide(L)'
;MSQPAPGQDAQALIEVYYEKGWTDGMPVVPPTEASVGAMLEAAGLRGEEVIGEIADRHARVTADKVAINAVLAGCKPEYMPVVVAAIKGICDPAYCYHGAATSTGGSA
;
A
#
# COMPACT_ATOMS: atom_id res chain seq x y z
N MET A 1 6.33 -20.72 -29.03
CA MET A 1 5.65 -19.86 -28.02
C MET A 1 6.62 -18.74 -27.70
N SER A 2 6.34 -17.54 -28.21
CA SER A 2 7.23 -16.38 -28.13
C SER A 2 7.41 -15.97 -26.66
N GLN A 3 8.64 -15.82 -26.21
CA GLN A 3 8.91 -15.19 -24.91
C GLN A 3 8.65 -13.68 -25.01
N PRO A 4 8.07 -13.03 -23.99
CA PRO A 4 8.06 -11.58 -23.88
C PRO A 4 9.40 -11.07 -23.34
N ALA A 5 9.85 -9.92 -23.83
CA ALA A 5 11.02 -9.18 -23.34
C ALA A 5 10.60 -7.75 -22.92
N PRO A 6 11.50 -7.01 -22.26
CA PRO A 6 11.46 -6.63 -20.85
C PRO A 6 10.41 -5.56 -20.50
N GLY A 7 9.78 -5.72 -19.33
CA GLY A 7 8.53 -5.04 -18.94
C GLY A 7 7.53 -6.15 -18.64
N GLN A 8 7.62 -6.68 -17.42
CA GLN A 8 7.01 -7.96 -17.05
C GLN A 8 5.53 -8.00 -17.41
N ASP A 9 5.10 -9.11 -18.04
CA ASP A 9 3.69 -9.40 -18.25
C ASP A 9 2.95 -9.28 -16.91
N ALA A 10 2.01 -8.33 -16.82
CA ALA A 10 1.28 -8.05 -15.59
C ALA A 10 0.55 -9.30 -15.10
N GLN A 11 0.09 -10.15 -16.01
CA GLN A 11 -0.57 -11.41 -15.66
C GLN A 11 0.41 -12.41 -15.04
N ALA A 12 1.61 -12.55 -15.61
CA ALA A 12 2.66 -13.37 -15.00
C ALA A 12 3.10 -12.84 -13.62
N LEU A 13 3.14 -11.52 -13.43
CA LEU A 13 3.46 -10.91 -12.13
C LEU A 13 2.39 -11.19 -11.06
N ILE A 14 1.11 -11.15 -11.45
CA ILE A 14 0.00 -11.50 -10.56
C ILE A 14 0.19 -12.92 -10.02
N GLU A 15 0.47 -13.89 -10.91
CA GLU A 15 0.72 -15.28 -10.51
C GLU A 15 1.94 -15.39 -9.58
N VAL A 16 3.05 -14.71 -9.90
CA VAL A 16 4.25 -14.70 -9.05
C VAL A 16 3.96 -14.15 -7.65
N TYR A 17 3.15 -13.10 -7.53
CA TYR A 17 2.82 -12.52 -6.22
C TYR A 17 1.93 -13.44 -5.39
N TYR A 18 0.99 -14.11 -6.06
CA TYR A 18 0.14 -15.12 -5.43
C TYR A 18 0.96 -16.33 -4.96
N GLU A 19 1.82 -16.90 -5.83
CA GLU A 19 2.69 -18.05 -5.51
C GLU A 19 3.65 -17.75 -4.34
N LYS A 20 4.08 -16.49 -4.21
CA LYS A 20 4.94 -16.05 -3.10
C LYS A 20 4.16 -15.72 -1.82
N GLY A 21 2.83 -15.76 -1.83
CA GLY A 21 1.98 -15.40 -0.69
C GLY A 21 2.08 -13.93 -0.30
N TRP A 22 2.34 -13.04 -1.27
CA TRP A 22 2.44 -11.59 -1.03
C TRP A 22 1.10 -10.86 -1.07
N THR A 23 0.04 -11.55 -1.49
CA THR A 23 -1.33 -11.04 -1.50
C THR A 23 -2.15 -11.69 -0.40
N ASP A 24 -3.35 -11.18 -0.17
CA ASP A 24 -4.36 -11.75 0.73
C ASP A 24 -5.10 -12.97 0.12
N GLY A 25 -4.60 -13.50 -0.99
CA GLY A 25 -5.23 -14.55 -1.78
C GLY A 25 -5.99 -14.03 -3.01
N MET A 26 -6.16 -12.71 -3.16
CA MET A 26 -6.73 -12.10 -4.36
C MET A 26 -5.64 -11.66 -5.35
N PRO A 27 -5.97 -11.53 -6.65
CA PRO A 27 -5.09 -10.88 -7.61
C PRO A 27 -4.93 -9.39 -7.30
N VAL A 28 -3.71 -8.87 -7.49
CA VAL A 28 -3.36 -7.47 -7.21
C VAL A 28 -2.76 -6.79 -8.44
N VAL A 29 -2.82 -5.47 -8.52
CA VAL A 29 -2.21 -4.73 -9.63
C VAL A 29 -0.69 -4.61 -9.41
N PRO A 30 0.18 -5.11 -10.31
CA PRO A 30 1.60 -5.06 -10.07
C PRO A 30 2.16 -3.62 -10.09
N PRO A 31 2.83 -3.16 -9.01
CA PRO A 31 3.34 -1.81 -8.94
C PRO A 31 4.57 -1.63 -9.83
N THR A 32 4.68 -0.45 -10.45
CA THR A 32 5.85 0.00 -11.19
C THR A 32 6.34 1.30 -10.60
N GLU A 33 7.59 1.69 -10.88
CA GLU A 33 8.12 2.98 -10.42
C GLU A 33 7.25 4.15 -10.90
N ALA A 34 6.71 4.06 -12.13
CA ALA A 34 5.83 5.08 -12.68
C ALA A 34 4.48 5.17 -11.96
N SER A 35 3.83 4.03 -11.63
CA SER A 35 2.55 4.06 -10.94
C SER A 35 2.69 4.48 -9.47
N VAL A 36 3.78 4.09 -8.81
CA VAL A 36 4.12 4.57 -7.45
C VAL A 36 4.45 6.06 -7.47
N GLY A 37 5.24 6.52 -8.45
CA GLY A 37 5.55 7.94 -8.64
C GLY A 37 4.29 8.79 -8.82
N ALA A 38 3.34 8.34 -9.63
CA ALA A 38 2.06 9.02 -9.84
C ALA A 38 1.24 9.14 -8.54
N MET A 39 1.25 8.11 -7.68
CA MET A 39 0.60 8.17 -6.36
C MET A 39 1.25 9.23 -5.47
N LEU A 40 2.59 9.22 -5.38
CA LEU A 40 3.35 10.15 -4.56
C LEU A 40 3.14 11.60 -5.04
N GLU A 41 3.17 11.83 -6.35
CA GLU A 41 2.93 13.14 -6.96
C GLU A 41 1.52 13.64 -6.64
N ALA A 42 0.49 12.79 -6.78
CA ALA A 42 -0.89 13.15 -6.48
C ALA A 42 -1.11 13.55 -5.01
N ALA A 43 -0.31 13.01 -4.10
CA ALA A 43 -0.32 13.38 -2.68
C ALA A 43 0.67 14.50 -2.32
N GLY A 44 1.53 14.93 -3.23
CA GLY A 44 2.58 15.91 -2.98
C GLY A 44 3.67 15.44 -2.00
N LEU A 45 3.96 14.14 -1.99
CA LEU A 45 4.87 13.51 -1.02
C LEU A 45 6.16 13.01 -1.68
N ARG A 46 7.21 12.86 -0.86
CA ARG A 46 8.43 12.12 -1.24
C ARG A 46 8.42 10.74 -0.62
N GLY A 47 8.99 9.74 -1.30
CA GLY A 47 8.90 8.33 -0.91
C GLY A 47 9.36 8.03 0.52
N GLU A 48 10.43 8.69 0.98
CA GLU A 48 11.02 8.46 2.31
C GLU A 48 10.29 9.19 3.45
N GLU A 49 9.33 10.05 3.12
CA GLU A 49 8.58 10.83 4.10
C GLU A 49 7.74 9.92 5.00
N VAL A 50 7.73 10.21 6.29
CA VAL A 50 6.97 9.43 7.28
C VAL A 50 5.57 9.98 7.36
N ILE A 51 4.60 9.12 7.09
CA ILE A 51 3.18 9.45 7.19
C ILE A 51 2.70 9.28 8.62
N GLY A 52 3.21 8.28 9.33
CA GLY A 52 2.92 8.04 10.74
C GLY A 52 3.70 6.86 11.30
N GLU A 53 3.54 6.64 12.61
CA GLU A 53 4.16 5.53 13.31
C GLU A 53 3.13 4.88 14.24
N ILE A 54 3.15 3.55 14.31
CA ILE A 54 2.33 2.78 15.26
C ILE A 54 3.29 2.23 16.31
N ALA A 55 3.38 2.93 17.45
CA ALA A 55 4.38 2.68 18.48
C ALA A 55 4.35 1.23 19.00
N ASP A 56 3.16 0.70 19.32
CA ASP A 56 2.98 -0.66 19.86
C ASP A 56 3.35 -1.77 18.87
N ARG A 57 3.42 -1.44 17.58
CA ARG A 57 3.84 -2.36 16.52
C ARG A 57 5.28 -2.13 16.07
N HIS A 58 5.97 -1.14 16.66
CA HIS A 58 7.27 -0.65 16.19
C HIS A 58 7.29 -0.41 14.67
N ALA A 59 6.17 0.07 14.12
CA ALA A 59 5.95 0.15 12.69
C ALA A 59 6.00 1.59 12.21
N ARG A 60 6.97 1.89 11.34
CA ARG A 60 7.11 3.19 10.66
C ARG A 60 6.50 3.12 9.26
N VAL A 61 5.51 3.99 9.00
CA VAL A 61 4.75 4.04 7.76
C VAL A 61 5.29 5.16 6.89
N THR A 62 5.97 4.81 5.80
CA THR A 62 6.52 5.76 4.82
C THR A 62 5.59 5.94 3.64
N ALA A 63 5.70 7.08 2.94
CA ALA A 63 4.89 7.39 1.77
C ALA A 63 5.00 6.31 0.69
N ASP A 64 6.21 5.80 0.43
CA ASP A 64 6.44 4.68 -0.51
C ASP A 64 5.62 3.45 -0.17
N LYS A 65 5.61 3.05 1.12
CA LYS A 65 4.84 1.87 1.53
C LYS A 65 3.35 2.09 1.29
N VAL A 66 2.83 3.27 1.59
CA VAL A 66 1.42 3.59 1.34
C VAL A 66 1.13 3.59 -0.15
N ALA A 67 1.98 4.21 -0.96
CA ALA A 67 1.82 4.30 -2.41
C ALA A 67 1.88 2.92 -3.09
N ILE A 68 2.85 2.09 -2.74
CA ILE A 68 2.98 0.71 -3.25
C ILE A 68 1.72 -0.11 -2.92
N ASN A 69 1.25 -0.06 -1.67
CA ASN A 69 0.03 -0.78 -1.28
C ASN A 69 -1.22 -0.22 -1.96
N ALA A 70 -1.31 1.10 -2.16
CA ALA A 70 -2.41 1.71 -2.89
C ALA A 70 -2.43 1.25 -4.36
N VAL A 71 -1.27 1.18 -5.02
CA VAL A 71 -1.18 0.63 -6.39
C VAL A 71 -1.57 -0.83 -6.41
N LEU A 72 -1.05 -1.67 -5.50
CA LEU A 72 -1.42 -3.08 -5.39
C LEU A 72 -2.94 -3.28 -5.30
N ALA A 73 -3.62 -2.42 -4.54
CA ALA A 73 -5.07 -2.41 -4.40
C ALA A 73 -5.84 -1.86 -5.62
N GLY A 74 -5.15 -1.42 -6.68
CA GLY A 74 -5.78 -0.81 -7.87
C GLY A 74 -6.35 0.59 -7.62
N CYS A 75 -5.84 1.30 -6.61
CA CYS A 75 -6.27 2.66 -6.29
C CYS A 75 -5.97 3.62 -7.46
N LYS A 76 -6.76 4.69 -7.58
CA LYS A 76 -6.45 5.79 -8.50
C LYS A 76 -5.59 6.84 -7.82
N PRO A 77 -4.61 7.46 -8.51
CA PRO A 77 -3.79 8.53 -7.94
C PRO A 77 -4.60 9.67 -7.32
N GLU A 78 -5.72 10.06 -7.94
CA GLU A 78 -6.58 11.14 -7.42
C GLU A 78 -7.10 10.89 -5.99
N TYR A 79 -7.13 9.64 -5.53
CA TYR A 79 -7.60 9.27 -4.19
C TYR A 79 -6.48 9.22 -3.15
N MET A 80 -5.22 9.26 -3.58
CA MET A 80 -4.06 9.11 -2.69
C MET A 80 -4.05 10.12 -1.52
N PRO A 81 -4.42 11.41 -1.69
CA PRO A 81 -4.53 12.33 -0.55
C PRO A 81 -5.48 11.84 0.56
N VAL A 82 -6.59 11.21 0.18
CA VAL A 82 -7.57 10.64 1.13
C VAL A 82 -6.98 9.41 1.82
N VAL A 83 -6.30 8.54 1.08
CA VAL A 83 -5.61 7.38 1.66
C VAL A 83 -4.57 7.83 2.69
N VAL A 84 -3.76 8.83 2.36
CA VAL A 84 -2.76 9.40 3.27
C VAL A 84 -3.42 9.96 4.53
N ALA A 85 -4.52 10.71 4.39
CA ALA A 85 -5.27 11.24 5.53
C ALA A 85 -5.81 10.12 6.43
N ALA A 86 -6.36 9.05 5.86
CA ALA A 86 -6.83 7.88 6.61
C ALA A 86 -5.69 7.20 7.37
N ILE A 87 -4.54 6.99 6.73
CA ILE A 87 -3.36 6.40 7.38
C ILE A 87 -2.85 7.28 8.52
N LYS A 88 -2.81 8.61 8.35
CA LYS A 88 -2.47 9.54 9.44
C LYS A 88 -3.42 9.40 10.62
N GLY A 89 -4.72 9.31 10.37
CA GLY A 89 -5.73 9.08 11.41
C GLY A 89 -5.54 7.75 12.14
N ILE A 90 -5.24 6.67 11.40
CA ILE A 90 -4.96 5.35 11.99
C ILE A 90 -3.69 5.37 12.86
N CYS A 91 -2.69 6.15 12.47
CA CYS A 91 -1.45 6.32 13.24
C CYS A 91 -1.58 7.32 14.40
N ASP A 92 -2.71 8.04 14.52
CA ASP A 92 -2.94 8.93 15.63
C ASP A 92 -3.10 8.10 16.92
N PRO A 93 -2.35 8.40 18.00
CA PRO A 93 -2.49 7.70 19.27
C PRO A 93 -3.93 7.67 19.82
N ALA A 94 -4.74 8.69 19.51
CA ALA A 94 -6.14 8.77 19.93
C ALA A 94 -7.04 7.73 19.23
N TYR A 95 -6.64 7.20 18.06
CA TYR A 95 -7.40 6.16 17.36
C TYR A 95 -7.27 4.78 18.03
N CYS A 96 -6.22 4.55 18.83
CA CYS A 96 -5.96 3.27 19.51
C CYS A 96 -5.95 2.07 18.54
N TYR A 97 -5.00 2.05 17.60
CA TYR A 97 -4.85 1.02 16.54
C TYR A 97 -4.97 -0.42 17.06
N HIS A 98 -4.44 -0.72 18.25
CA HIS A 98 -4.45 -2.08 18.80
C HIS A 98 -5.86 -2.66 18.92
N GLY A 99 -6.87 -1.85 19.27
CA GLY A 99 -8.26 -2.31 19.36
C GLY A 99 -8.76 -2.85 18.02
N ALA A 100 -8.77 -1.99 17.00
CA ALA A 100 -9.28 -2.32 15.67
C ALA A 100 -8.46 -3.40 14.93
N ALA A 101 -7.17 -3.54 15.25
CA ALA A 101 -6.25 -4.44 14.55
C ALA A 101 -6.22 -5.88 15.09
N THR A 102 -7.17 -6.28 15.95
CA THR A 102 -7.30 -7.64 16.48
C THR A 102 -8.49 -8.36 15.85
N SER A 103 -8.40 -9.68 15.66
CA SER A 103 -9.48 -10.45 15.01
C SER A 103 -10.80 -10.45 15.80
N THR A 104 -10.74 -10.14 17.09
CA THR A 104 -11.90 -10.05 18.00
C THR A 104 -12.18 -8.63 18.47
N GLY A 105 -11.43 -7.64 17.99
CA GLY A 105 -11.57 -6.25 18.41
C GLY A 105 -12.78 -5.59 17.75
N GLY A 106 -13.63 -4.95 18.56
CA GLY A 106 -14.70 -4.10 18.05
C GLY A 106 -14.15 -2.80 17.46
N SER A 107 -14.84 -2.24 16.47
CA SER A 107 -14.44 -1.01 15.78
C SER A 107 -14.76 0.29 16.55
N ALA A 108 -15.03 0.22 17.86
CA ALA A 108 -15.33 1.36 18.72
C ALA A 108 -14.98 1.08 20.18
#